data_AF-A0A966J4I5-F1
#
_entry.id   AF-A0A966J4I5-F1
#
_cell.length_a   1.000
_cell.length_b   1.000
_cell.length_c   1.000
_cell.angle_alpha   90.00
_cell.angle_beta   90.00
_cell.angle_gamma   90.00
#
_symmetry.space_group_name_H-M   'P 1'
#
loop_
_entity.id
_entity.type
_entity.pdbx_description
1 polymer ?
#
loop_
_entity_poly.entity_id
_entity_poly.type
_entity_poly.pdbx_seq_one_letter_code
_entity_poly.pdbx_strand_id
1 'polypeptide(L)'
;MIWRTVFGVTRHCSRPQCSAEAAVTLTYSYGTAQAWLDVLSAQREPHLYDLCDRHAERLSVPAGWELVDRRRPVMHWRMAG
;
A
#
# COMPACT_ATOMS: atom_id res chain seq x y z
N MET A 1 27.63 3.96 27.52
CA MET A 1 27.83 4.03 26.05
C MET A 1 26.61 3.37 25.40
N ILE A 2 25.38 3.87 25.57
CA ILE A 2 24.76 4.89 24.68
C ILE A 2 25.38 4.83 23.27
N TRP A 3 24.74 4.27 22.24
CA TRP A 3 23.35 4.46 21.81
C TRP A 3 22.85 3.16 21.16
N ARG A 4 21.68 2.67 21.59
CA ARG A 4 20.93 1.63 20.87
C ARG A 4 20.57 2.23 19.51
N THR A 5 21.30 1.87 18.47
CA THR A 5 20.83 2.05 17.11
C THR A 5 19.63 1.12 16.94
N VAL A 6 18.46 1.60 17.34
CA VAL A 6 17.20 1.08 16.83
C VAL A 6 17.16 1.57 15.38
N PHE A 7 17.94 0.94 14.52
CA PHE A 7 17.60 0.90 13.11
C PHE A 7 16.27 0.12 13.10
N GLY A 8 15.16 0.85 13.05
CA GLY A 8 13.86 0.23 12.84
C GLY A 8 13.98 -0.69 11.64
N VAL A 9 13.47 -1.92 11.72
CA VAL A 9 13.46 -2.81 10.57
C VAL A 9 12.52 -2.19 9.53
N THR A 10 13.12 -1.47 8.59
CA THR A 10 12.40 -0.89 7.46
C THR A 10 11.87 -2.02 6.60
N ARG A 11 10.56 -2.02 6.35
CA ARG A 11 9.95 -3.01 5.46
C ARG A 11 10.26 -2.64 4.03
N HIS A 12 10.58 -3.66 3.24
CA HIS A 12 10.90 -3.51 1.82
C HIS A 12 9.70 -3.88 0.96
N CYS A 13 9.69 -3.36 -0.25
CA CYS A 13 8.70 -3.69 -1.27
C CYS A 13 8.65 -5.21 -1.53
N SER A 14 7.43 -5.74 -1.60
CA SER A 14 7.15 -7.16 -1.86
C SER A 14 7.38 -7.57 -3.31
N ARG A 15 7.63 -6.61 -4.22
CA ARG A 15 7.94 -6.93 -5.63
C ARG A 15 9.33 -7.58 -5.72
N PRO A 16 9.46 -8.72 -6.43
CA PRO A 16 10.76 -9.34 -6.64
C PRO A 16 11.77 -8.35 -7.19
N GLN A 17 13.01 -8.43 -6.72
CA GLN A 17 14.12 -7.56 -7.14
C GLN A 17 13.96 -6.07 -6.79
N CYS A 18 13.00 -5.71 -5.92
CA CYS A 18 12.86 -4.36 -5.40
C CYS A 18 13.29 -4.30 -3.94
N SER A 19 14.34 -3.52 -3.65
CA SER A 19 14.83 -3.25 -2.30
C SER A 19 14.42 -1.86 -1.79
N ALA A 20 13.46 -1.20 -2.44
CA ALA A 20 12.95 0.09 -1.98
C ALA A 20 12.13 -0.08 -0.69
N GLU A 21 12.16 0.95 0.16
CA GLU A 21 11.31 1.02 1.36
C GLU A 21 9.82 0.99 0.95
N ALA A 22 9.03 0.24 1.71
CA ALA A 22 7.60 0.21 1.53
C ALA A 22 6.96 1.49 2.08
N ALA A 23 6.02 2.04 1.33
CA ALA A 23 5.23 3.22 1.69
C ALA A 23 3.73 2.92 1.72
N VAL A 24 3.34 1.74 1.22
CA VAL A 24 1.97 1.41 0.85
C VAL A 24 1.64 -0.01 1.23
N THR A 25 0.44 -0.28 1.71
CA THR A 25 -0.07 -1.65 1.88
C THR A 25 -1.15 -1.92 0.83
N LEU A 26 -0.99 -3.01 0.08
CA LEU A 26 -1.90 -3.50 -0.94
C LEU A 26 -2.71 -4.70 -0.42
N THR A 27 -4.03 -4.62 -0.57
CA THR A 27 -4.97 -5.69 -0.23
C THR A 27 -5.72 -6.14 -1.48
N TYR A 28 -5.86 -7.46 -1.68
CA TYR A 28 -6.76 -8.01 -2.69
C TYR A 28 -8.03 -8.55 -2.03
N SER A 29 -9.17 -7.92 -2.30
CA SER A 29 -10.49 -8.42 -1.94
C SER A 29 -11.06 -9.23 -3.10
N TYR A 30 -10.82 -10.54 -3.08
CA TYR A 30 -11.31 -11.44 -4.12
C TYR A 30 -12.84 -11.49 -4.19
N GLY A 31 -13.53 -11.37 -3.05
CA GLY A 31 -14.99 -11.42 -2.99
C GLY A 31 -15.68 -10.25 -3.69
N THR A 32 -15.02 -9.10 -3.78
CA THR A 32 -15.53 -7.90 -4.47
C THR A 32 -14.80 -7.60 -5.77
N ALA A 33 -13.81 -8.42 -6.16
CA ALA A 33 -12.90 -8.14 -7.26
C ALA A 33 -12.25 -6.75 -7.14
N GLN A 34 -11.76 -6.40 -5.95
CA GLN A 34 -11.12 -5.10 -5.71
C GLN A 34 -9.69 -5.25 -5.20
N ALA A 35 -8.84 -4.31 -5.59
CA ALA A 35 -7.54 -4.09 -4.97
C ALA A 35 -7.55 -2.74 -4.25
N TRP A 36 -7.08 -2.71 -3.00
CA TRP A 36 -7.03 -1.49 -2.21
C TRP A 36 -5.58 -1.10 -1.92
N LEU A 37 -5.27 0.17 -2.09
CA LEU A 37 -4.02 0.76 -1.64
C LEU A 37 -4.30 1.64 -0.43
N ASP A 38 -3.60 1.38 0.67
CA ASP A 38 -3.65 2.15 1.91
C ASP A 38 -2.28 2.70 2.27
N VAL A 39 -2.26 3.65 3.20
CA VAL A 39 -1.02 4.02 3.87
C VAL A 39 -0.40 2.76 4.48
N LEU A 40 0.93 2.67 4.50
CA LEU A 40 1.61 1.53 5.06
C LEU A 40 1.06 1.21 6.46
N SER A 41 0.53 -0.01 6.64
CA SER A 41 -0.04 -0.45 7.93
C SER A 41 0.99 -0.30 9.05
N ALA A 42 0.61 -0.02 10.29
CA ALA A 42 1.59 0.11 11.39
C ALA A 42 2.35 -1.21 11.67
N GLN A 43 1.78 -2.35 11.31
CA GLN A 43 2.34 -3.68 11.51
C GLN A 43 2.44 -4.43 10.18
N ARG A 44 3.32 -5.43 10.13
CA ARG A 44 3.41 -6.31 8.98
C ARG A 44 2.28 -7.34 9.02
N GLU A 45 1.44 -7.33 8.00
CA GLU A 45 0.35 -8.29 7.88
C GLU A 45 0.71 -9.42 6.91
N PRO A 46 0.63 -10.70 7.31
CA PRO A 46 1.06 -11.83 6.48
C PRO A 46 0.33 -11.97 5.13
N HIS A 47 -0.89 -11.46 5.05
CA HIS A 47 -1.77 -11.61 3.89
C HIS A 47 -1.80 -10.37 2.99
N LEU A 48 -1.07 -9.32 3.35
CA LEU A 48 -1.02 -8.07 2.62
C LEU A 48 0.35 -7.89 1.96
N TYR A 49 0.38 -7.07 0.92
CA TYR A 49 1.61 -6.79 0.20
C TYR A 49 2.06 -5.36 0.48
N ASP A 50 3.25 -5.21 1.05
CA ASP A 50 3.84 -3.89 1.23
C ASP A 50 4.55 -3.47 -0.08
N LEU A 51 4.22 -2.31 -0.64
CA LEU A 51 4.76 -1.77 -1.88
C LEU A 51 5.46 -0.43 -1.64
N CYS A 52 6.46 -0.10 -2.47
CA CYS A 52 6.99 1.26 -2.54
C CYS A 52 6.09 2.13 -3.45
N ASP A 53 6.20 3.46 -3.33
CA ASP A 53 5.35 4.39 -4.11
C ASP A 53 5.40 4.12 -5.61
N ARG A 54 6.60 3.92 -6.16
CA ARG A 54 6.81 3.60 -7.58
C ARG A 54 6.00 2.38 -8.04
N HIS A 55 5.92 1.34 -7.20
CA HIS A 55 5.19 0.13 -7.56
C HIS A 55 3.69 0.25 -7.30
N ALA A 56 3.27 1.05 -6.32
CA ALA A 56 1.86 1.36 -6.12
C ALA A 56 1.30 2.21 -7.28
N GLU A 57 2.04 3.21 -7.75
CA GLU A 57 1.65 4.08 -8.88
C GLU A 57 1.53 3.34 -10.22
N ARG A 58 2.31 2.27 -10.39
CA ARG A 58 2.35 1.46 -11.62
C ARG A 58 1.56 0.16 -11.50
N LEU A 59 0.83 -0.03 -10.39
CA LEU A 59 0.05 -1.23 -10.15
C LEU A 59 -1.11 -1.31 -11.15
N SER A 60 -1.19 -2.42 -11.87
CA SER A 60 -2.36 -2.78 -12.67
C SER A 60 -3.07 -3.96 -12.03
N VAL A 61 -4.40 -3.94 -12.02
CA VAL A 61 -5.24 -5.05 -11.54
C VAL A 61 -5.72 -5.93 -12.69
N PRO A 62 -6.16 -7.18 -12.44
CA PRO A 62 -6.75 -8.02 -13.48
C PRO A 62 -7.97 -7.35 -14.14
N ALA A 63 -8.32 -7.79 -15.35
CA ALA A 63 -9.50 -7.28 -16.04
C ALA A 63 -10.78 -7.51 -15.21
N GLY A 64 -11.65 -6.50 -15.15
CA GLY A 64 -12.88 -6.54 -14.35
C GLY A 64 -12.68 -6.25 -12.87
N TRP A 65 -11.45 -5.99 -12.41
CA TRP A 65 -11.18 -5.56 -11.05
C TRP A 65 -11.14 -4.03 -10.94
N GLU A 66 -11.49 -3.53 -9.77
CA GLU A 66 -11.36 -2.12 -9.44
C GLU A 66 -10.15 -1.88 -8.53
N LEU A 67 -9.32 -0.89 -8.87
CA LEU A 67 -8.25 -0.41 -8.00
C LEU A 67 -8.76 0.82 -7.23
N VAL A 68 -8.82 0.72 -5.91
CA VAL A 68 -9.25 1.80 -5.02
C VAL A 68 -8.05 2.31 -4.23
N ASP A 69 -7.57 3.51 -4.55
CA ASP A 69 -6.52 4.17 -3.77
C ASP A 69 -7.15 4.97 -2.63
N ARG A 70 -7.06 4.43 -1.41
CA ARG A 70 -7.63 5.01 -0.18
C ARG A 70 -6.65 5.93 0.55
N ARG A 71 -5.45 6.11 0.02
CA ARG A 71 -4.43 7.03 0.57
C ARG A 71 -4.76 8.46 0.26
N ARG A 72 -5.43 8.67 -0.87
CA ARG A 72 -5.96 9.97 -1.25
C ARG A 72 -7.38 10.05 -0.71
N PRO A 73 -7.70 11.08 0.11
CA PRO A 73 -9.08 11.28 0.52
C PRO A 73 -9.91 11.53 -0.74
N VAL A 74 -10.96 10.73 -0.94
CA VAL A 74 -11.97 11.00 -1.95
C VAL A 74 -12.70 12.29 -1.57
N MET A 75 -12.36 13.38 -2.26
CA MET A 75 -13.08 14.64 -2.19
C MET A 75 -14.47 14.46 -2.82
N HIS A 76 -15.40 13.94 -2.03
CA HIS A 76 -16.82 13.87 -2.36
C HIS A 76 -17.47 15.25 -2.13
N TRP A 77 -16.95 16.32 -2.75
CA TRP A 77 -17.67 17.61 -2.81
C TRP A 77 -18.87 17.46 -3.75
N ARG A 78 -19.90 16.79 -3.27
CA ARG A 78 -21.24 16.79 -3.87
C ARG A 78 -22.11 17.57 -2.89
N MET A 79 -22.78 18.62 -3.40
CA MET A 79 -23.74 19.50 -2.70
C MET A 79 -23.13 20.74 -1.98
N ALA A 80 -22.56 21.68 -2.73
CA ALA A 80 -22.58 23.09 -2.32
C ALA A 80 -23.55 23.83 -3.26
N GLY A 81 -24.74 24.13 -2.73
CA GLY A 81 -25.69 25.19 -3.12
C GLY A 81 -26.00 25.38 -4.58
#